data_AF-A0A9K3JNJ4-F1
#
_entry.id   AF-A0A9K3JNJ4-F1
#
_cell.length_a   1.000
_cell.length_b   1.000
_cell.length_c   1.000
_cell.angle_alpha   90.00
_cell.angle_beta   90.00
_cell.angle_gamma   90.00
#
_symmetry.space_group_name_H-M   'P 1'
#
loop_
_entity.id
_entity.type
_entity.pdbx_description
1 polymer ?
#
loop_
_entity_poly.entity_id
_entity_poly.type
_entity_poly.pdbx_seq_one_letter_code
_entity_poly.pdbx_strand_id
1 'polypeptide(L)'
;MSEYDVVGVEESGGPMPPLKWEEGLFEQIVRGHQFFGEWDARYPVKGQTASDAPSGSVSLFADFFGDGHFRLTATHFFSALLTFYHFHVSQLSPLGMVRIRHFELCFRSQGLEPTVERFRAFNHLQVNLGFFLLTTRGSKRLLINPTKSYHDWKGKFFFIRREVITVTMEFCEFVPIPKKNLKIPKGVA
;
A
#
# COMPACT_ATOMS: atom_id res chain seq x y z
N MET A 1 20.97 -7.76 -26.73
CA MET A 1 20.16 -6.54 -26.67
C MET A 1 18.90 -6.86 -25.91
N SER A 2 18.81 -6.39 -24.67
CA SER A 2 17.73 -6.71 -23.74
C SER A 2 16.56 -5.77 -23.94
N GLU A 3 15.43 -6.33 -24.36
CA GLU A 3 14.16 -5.64 -24.51
C GLU A 3 13.53 -5.44 -23.12
N TYR A 4 13.88 -4.32 -22.49
CA TYR A 4 13.26 -3.84 -21.26
C TYR A 4 12.19 -2.81 -21.65
N ASP A 5 10.92 -3.17 -21.53
CA ASP A 5 9.84 -2.19 -21.60
C ASP A 5 9.86 -1.32 -20.35
N VAL A 6 10.43 -0.12 -20.47
CA VAL A 6 10.31 0.95 -19.49
C VAL A 6 8.85 1.40 -19.51
N VAL A 7 8.11 1.15 -18.43
CA VAL A 7 6.81 1.82 -18.25
C VAL A 7 7.12 3.26 -17.96
N GLY A 8 6.69 4.15 -18.86
CA GLY A 8 6.77 5.59 -18.63
C GLY A 8 6.14 5.93 -17.28
N VAL A 9 6.92 6.61 -16.44
CA VAL A 9 6.38 7.35 -15.31
C VAL A 9 5.65 8.52 -15.94
N GLU A 10 4.32 8.45 -16.04
CA GLU A 10 3.54 9.68 -16.23
C GLU A 10 3.71 10.49 -14.93
N GLU A 11 4.64 11.45 -14.96
CA GLU A 11 4.72 12.54 -14.00
C GLU A 11 3.46 13.40 -14.14
N SER A 12 2.36 12.93 -13.57
CA SER A 12 1.10 13.68 -13.54
C SER A 12 0.47 13.64 -12.15
N GLY A 13 1.25 13.42 -11.10
CA GLY A 13 0.77 13.55 -9.72
C GLY A 13 0.53 15.01 -9.37
N GLY A 14 -0.69 15.53 -9.60
CA GLY A 14 -1.11 16.79 -9.03
C GLY A 14 -0.94 16.81 -7.49
N PRO A 15 -0.91 17.99 -6.87
CA PRO A 15 -0.68 18.12 -5.43
C PRO A 15 -1.67 17.26 -4.63
N MET A 16 -1.20 16.73 -3.50
CA MET A 16 -2.06 15.93 -2.61
C MET A 16 -3.26 16.76 -2.17
N PRO A 17 -4.49 16.21 -2.23
CA PRO A 17 -5.65 16.96 -1.81
C PRO A 17 -5.58 17.22 -0.30
N PRO A 18 -6.16 18.33 0.16
CA PRO A 18 -6.28 18.61 1.58
C PRO A 18 -7.18 17.58 2.26
N LEU A 19 -7.07 17.53 3.59
CA LEU A 19 -7.93 16.76 4.48
C LEU A 19 -9.42 16.90 4.10
N LYS A 20 -10.08 15.76 3.89
CA LYS A 20 -11.48 15.64 3.45
C LYS A 20 -12.17 14.42 4.09
N TRP A 21 -12.18 14.37 5.42
CA TRP A 21 -13.00 13.44 6.21
C TRP A 21 -13.27 14.03 7.61
N GLU A 22 -14.00 13.29 8.45
CA GLU A 22 -14.47 13.75 9.75
C GLU A 22 -13.62 13.18 10.88
N GLU A 23 -13.33 14.00 11.90
CA GLU A 23 -12.56 13.60 13.09
C GLU A 23 -13.21 12.43 13.85
N GLY A 24 -14.54 12.40 13.92
CA GLY A 24 -15.25 11.28 14.55
C GLY A 24 -15.02 9.92 13.86
N LEU A 25 -14.75 9.89 12.55
CA LEU A 25 -14.38 8.66 11.83
C LEU A 25 -12.94 8.24 12.13
N PHE A 26 -12.04 9.22 12.32
CA PHE A 26 -10.69 8.96 12.79
C PHE A 26 -10.69 8.33 14.19
N GLU A 27 -11.46 8.89 15.13
CA GLU A 27 -11.61 8.35 16.48
C GLU A 27 -12.16 6.90 16.47
N GLN A 28 -13.09 6.61 15.55
CA GLN A 28 -13.59 5.25 15.36
C GLN A 28 -12.50 4.28 14.91
N ILE A 29 -11.58 4.69 14.02
CA ILE A 29 -10.44 3.86 13.62
C ILE A 29 -9.51 3.61 14.79
N VAL A 30 -9.11 4.67 15.50
CA VAL A 30 -8.21 4.61 16.67
C VAL A 30 -8.77 3.66 17.72
N ARG A 31 -10.05 3.79 18.08
CA ARG A 31 -10.72 2.94 19.06
C ARG A 31 -10.91 1.51 18.54
N GLY A 32 -11.42 1.36 17.31
CA GLY A 32 -11.74 0.05 16.72
C GLY A 32 -10.51 -0.83 16.45
N HIS A 33 -9.36 -0.20 16.22
CA HIS A 33 -8.08 -0.88 16.02
C HIS A 33 -7.18 -0.87 17.25
N GLN A 34 -7.69 -0.36 18.39
CA GLN A 34 -7.01 -0.34 19.68
C GLN A 34 -5.62 0.30 19.62
N PHE A 35 -5.54 1.49 19.02
CA PHE A 35 -4.27 2.21 18.97
C PHE A 35 -3.85 2.63 20.38
N PHE A 36 -2.60 2.37 20.74
CA PHE A 36 -2.05 2.81 22.02
C PHE A 36 -1.73 4.31 21.96
N GLY A 37 -1.91 5.02 23.08
CA GLY A 37 -1.63 6.45 23.16
C GLY A 37 -0.18 6.81 22.80
N GLU A 38 0.78 5.94 23.12
CA GLU A 38 2.21 6.09 22.80
C GLU A 38 2.52 6.10 21.30
N TRP A 39 1.60 5.58 20.47
CA TRP A 39 1.70 5.60 19.01
C TRP A 39 1.38 6.98 18.44
N ASP A 40 0.73 7.84 19.24
CA ASP A 40 0.55 9.26 18.95
C ASP A 40 -0.07 9.46 17.55
N ALA A 41 -1.18 8.77 17.33
CA ALA A 41 -2.02 8.97 16.16
C ALA A 41 -2.73 10.32 16.28
N ARG A 42 -2.63 11.16 15.25
CA ARG A 42 -3.10 12.53 15.23
C ARG A 42 -3.99 12.79 14.03
N TYR A 43 -5.17 13.35 14.30
CA TYR A 43 -6.02 13.90 13.27
C TYR A 43 -5.36 15.15 12.65
N PRO A 44 -5.27 15.28 11.31
CA PRO A 44 -4.64 16.44 10.69
C PRO A 44 -5.45 17.73 10.87
N VAL A 45 -4.77 18.87 10.84
CA VAL A 45 -5.40 20.19 10.83
C VAL A 45 -6.00 20.45 9.44
N LYS A 46 -7.12 21.18 9.41
CA LYS A 46 -7.78 21.59 8.16
C LYS A 46 -6.79 22.30 7.22
N GLY A 47 -6.74 21.85 5.97
CA GLY A 47 -5.85 22.38 4.94
C GLY A 47 -4.51 21.63 4.81
N GLN A 48 -4.12 20.81 5.80
CA GLN A 48 -2.99 19.90 5.63
C GLN A 48 -3.32 18.83 4.59
N THR A 49 -2.26 18.29 3.99
CA THR A 49 -2.25 17.19 3.02
C THR A 49 -1.47 16.00 3.59
N ALA A 50 -1.58 14.84 2.95
CA ALA A 50 -0.81 13.67 3.36
C ALA A 50 0.71 13.84 3.20
N SER A 51 1.18 14.86 2.48
CA SER A 51 2.61 15.18 2.36
C SER A 51 3.14 16.01 3.53
N ASP A 52 2.25 16.57 4.36
CA ASP A 52 2.60 17.48 5.47
C ASP A 52 2.83 16.72 6.79
N ALA A 53 3.21 15.44 6.72
CA ALA A 53 3.51 14.64 7.90
C ALA A 53 4.62 15.31 8.73
N PRO A 54 4.44 15.51 10.05
CA PRO A 54 5.50 16.02 10.91
C PRO A 54 6.74 15.14 10.87
N SER A 55 7.90 15.72 11.18
CA SER A 55 9.14 14.94 11.34
C SER A 55 8.94 13.87 12.42
N GLY A 56 9.37 12.64 12.13
CA GLY A 56 9.14 11.48 13.00
C GLY A 56 7.75 10.83 12.86
N SER A 57 6.86 11.38 12.03
CA SER A 57 5.56 10.79 11.71
C SER A 57 5.51 10.24 10.28
N VAL A 58 4.50 9.41 10.03
CA VAL A 58 4.13 8.93 8.70
C VAL A 58 2.65 9.16 8.46
N SER A 59 2.26 9.33 7.20
CA SER A 59 0.86 9.44 6.80
C SER A 59 0.29 8.06 6.50
N LEU A 60 -0.87 7.75 7.08
CA LEU A 60 -1.65 6.57 6.75
C LEU A 60 -3.02 6.98 6.26
N PHE A 61 -3.55 6.21 5.29
CA PHE A 61 -4.89 6.44 4.76
C PHE A 61 -5.91 5.63 5.55
N ALA A 62 -7.06 6.25 5.85
CA ALA A 62 -8.15 5.64 6.60
C ALA A 62 -8.62 4.33 5.96
N ASP A 63 -8.70 4.30 4.63
CA ASP A 63 -9.13 3.14 3.84
C ASP A 63 -8.16 1.93 3.95
N PHE A 64 -6.96 2.08 4.52
CA PHE A 64 -6.11 0.93 4.87
C PHE A 64 -6.74 0.02 5.92
N PHE A 65 -7.51 0.59 6.84
CA PHE A 65 -8.00 -0.11 8.03
C PHE A 65 -9.37 -0.78 7.83
N GLY A 66 -10.14 -0.33 6.84
CA GLY A 66 -11.39 -0.98 6.43
C GLY A 66 -11.13 -2.28 5.68
N ASP A 67 -11.50 -2.32 4.39
CA ASP A 67 -11.27 -3.48 3.52
C ASP A 67 -9.80 -3.87 3.38
N GLY A 68 -8.90 -2.91 3.58
CA GLY A 68 -7.47 -3.15 3.57
C GLY A 68 -7.02 -4.06 4.72
N HIS A 69 -7.81 -4.21 5.79
CA HIS A 69 -7.49 -5.02 6.97
C HIS A 69 -6.06 -4.81 7.50
N PHE A 70 -5.54 -3.60 7.35
CA PHE A 70 -4.20 -3.26 7.80
C PHE A 70 -4.16 -3.21 9.33
N ARG A 71 -3.07 -3.74 9.89
CA ARG A 71 -2.73 -3.63 11.31
C ARG A 71 -1.35 -2.99 11.41
N LEU A 72 -1.19 -2.10 12.39
CA LEU A 72 0.03 -1.32 12.58
C LEU A 72 1.25 -2.20 12.86
N THR A 73 1.06 -3.33 13.55
CA THR A 73 2.02 -4.43 13.59
C THR A 73 2.07 -5.10 12.22
N ALA A 74 2.84 -4.52 11.31
CA ALA A 74 3.05 -5.04 9.97
C ALA A 74 3.57 -6.48 10.02
N THR A 75 3.05 -7.34 9.14
CA THR A 75 3.56 -8.71 9.02
C THR A 75 4.96 -8.69 8.41
N HIS A 76 5.75 -9.75 8.67
CA HIS A 76 7.04 -9.94 8.01
C HIS A 76 6.93 -9.88 6.49
N PHE A 77 5.86 -10.44 5.92
CA PHE A 77 5.60 -10.37 4.49
C PHE A 77 5.37 -8.94 3.99
N PHE A 78 4.54 -8.15 4.68
CA PHE A 78 4.34 -6.74 4.32
C PHE A 78 5.66 -5.96 4.38
N SER A 79 6.44 -6.18 5.44
CA SER A 79 7.76 -5.59 5.63
C SER A 79 8.73 -5.94 4.50
N ALA A 80 8.73 -7.20 4.07
CA ALA A 80 9.53 -7.68 2.95
C ALA A 80 9.13 -7.02 1.63
N LEU A 81 7.84 -6.73 1.41
CA LEU A 81 7.38 -5.99 0.22
C LEU A 81 7.83 -4.54 0.23
N LEU A 82 7.68 -3.82 1.35
CA LEU A 82 8.14 -2.43 1.48
C LEU A 82 9.64 -2.34 1.17
N THR A 83 10.42 -3.26 1.74
CA THR A 83 11.87 -3.35 1.55
C THR A 83 12.22 -3.68 0.09
N PHE A 84 11.59 -4.70 -0.49
CA PHE A 84 11.92 -5.16 -1.83
C PHE A 84 11.64 -4.12 -2.91
N TYR A 85 10.54 -3.39 -2.78
CA TYR A 85 10.13 -2.38 -3.76
C TYR A 85 10.61 -0.97 -3.41
N HIS A 86 11.31 -0.78 -2.30
CA HIS A 86 11.81 0.50 -1.83
C HIS A 86 10.72 1.58 -1.78
N PHE A 87 9.51 1.25 -1.30
CA PHE A 87 8.44 2.25 -1.16
C PHE A 87 7.99 2.47 0.28
N HIS A 88 7.66 3.73 0.55
CA HIS A 88 7.09 4.15 1.81
C HIS A 88 5.60 3.79 1.86
N VAL A 89 5.09 3.36 3.02
CA VAL A 89 3.68 2.97 3.18
C VAL A 89 2.69 4.07 2.73
N SER A 90 3.06 5.35 2.91
CA SER A 90 2.27 6.51 2.45
C SER A 90 2.21 6.66 0.93
N GLN A 91 3.03 5.94 0.17
CA GLN A 91 2.97 5.88 -1.29
C GLN A 91 2.10 4.70 -1.77
N LEU A 92 1.57 3.86 -0.88
CA LEU A 92 0.70 2.74 -1.23
C LEU A 92 -0.77 3.19 -1.33
N SER A 93 -1.45 2.79 -2.41
CA SER A 93 -2.91 2.99 -2.52
C SER A 93 -3.69 1.99 -1.64
N PRO A 94 -4.91 2.34 -1.16
CA PRO A 94 -5.75 1.40 -0.41
C PRO A 94 -6.07 0.12 -1.18
N LEU A 95 -6.27 0.23 -2.50
CA LEU A 95 -6.44 -0.95 -3.35
C LEU A 95 -5.18 -1.83 -3.37
N GLY A 96 -3.99 -1.22 -3.35
CA GLY A 96 -2.73 -1.94 -3.18
C GLY A 96 -2.67 -2.69 -1.85
N MET A 97 -3.07 -2.03 -0.75
CA MET A 97 -3.14 -2.66 0.58
C MET A 97 -4.07 -3.89 0.57
N VAL A 98 -5.29 -3.76 0.08
CA VAL A 98 -6.27 -4.87 -0.03
C VAL A 98 -5.66 -6.06 -0.77
N ARG A 99 -4.99 -5.81 -1.90
CA ARG A 99 -4.36 -6.86 -2.70
C ARG A 99 -3.24 -7.58 -1.95
N ILE A 100 -2.39 -6.83 -1.24
CA ILE A 100 -1.30 -7.41 -0.44
C ILE A 100 -1.87 -8.27 0.69
N ARG A 101 -2.84 -7.74 1.43
CA ARG A 101 -3.44 -8.43 2.57
C ARG A 101 -4.24 -9.65 2.17
N HIS A 102 -5.03 -9.56 1.09
CA HIS A 102 -5.74 -10.71 0.55
C HIS A 102 -4.78 -11.82 0.11
N PHE A 103 -3.71 -11.47 -0.62
CA PHE A 103 -2.70 -12.45 -1.01
C PHE A 103 -2.10 -13.17 0.20
N GLU A 104 -1.69 -12.43 1.24
CA GLU A 104 -1.15 -13.02 2.46
C GLU A 104 -2.15 -13.96 3.14
N LEU A 105 -3.41 -13.52 3.30
CA LEU A 105 -4.45 -14.33 3.93
C LEU A 105 -4.73 -15.62 3.14
N CYS A 106 -4.81 -15.56 1.82
CA CYS A 106 -5.02 -16.74 0.98
C CYS A 106 -3.85 -17.73 1.05
N PHE A 107 -2.60 -17.27 1.06
CA PHE A 107 -1.45 -18.16 1.16
C PHE A 107 -1.40 -18.82 2.54
N ARG A 108 -1.58 -18.04 3.61
CA ARG A 108 -1.59 -18.56 4.98
C ARG A 108 -2.74 -19.54 5.22
N SER A 109 -3.92 -19.33 4.65
CA SER A 109 -5.06 -20.26 4.81
C SER A 109 -4.84 -21.61 4.14
N GLN A 110 -3.93 -21.70 3.17
CA GLN A 110 -3.52 -22.94 2.52
C GLN A 110 -2.24 -23.55 3.15
N GLY A 111 -1.77 -23.00 4.27
CA GLY A 111 -0.51 -23.43 4.90
C GLY A 111 0.75 -23.09 4.09
N LEU A 112 0.64 -22.15 3.14
CA LEU A 112 1.77 -21.69 2.32
C LEU A 112 2.34 -20.39 2.85
N GLU A 113 3.67 -20.27 2.89
CA GLU A 113 4.30 -19.00 3.28
C GLU A 113 4.15 -17.93 2.17
N PRO A 114 3.60 -16.74 2.48
CA PRO A 114 3.63 -15.63 1.54
C PRO A 114 5.06 -15.09 1.39
N THR A 115 5.59 -15.11 0.16
CA THR A 115 6.91 -14.51 -0.16
C THR A 115 6.77 -13.47 -1.26
N VAL A 116 7.77 -12.58 -1.36
CA VAL A 116 7.82 -11.54 -2.40
C VAL A 116 7.83 -12.16 -3.80
N GLU A 117 8.54 -13.28 -3.99
CA GLU A 117 8.61 -14.01 -5.27
C GLU A 117 7.24 -14.54 -5.66
N ARG A 118 6.53 -15.17 -4.72
CA ARG A 118 5.17 -15.70 -4.94
C ARG A 118 4.20 -14.57 -5.24
N PHE A 119 4.30 -13.46 -4.52
CA PHE A 119 3.46 -12.29 -4.75
C PHE A 119 3.63 -11.72 -6.17
N ARG A 120 4.88 -11.61 -6.62
CA ARG A 120 5.27 -11.07 -7.94
C ARG A 120 4.97 -12.00 -9.12
N ALA A 121 4.73 -13.29 -8.85
CA ALA A 121 4.24 -14.20 -9.87
C ALA A 121 2.84 -13.78 -10.35
N PHE A 122 2.01 -13.26 -9.44
CA PHE A 122 0.63 -12.87 -9.72
C PHE A 122 0.42 -11.37 -9.87
N ASN A 123 1.29 -10.55 -9.30
CA ASN A 123 1.12 -9.11 -9.25
C ASN A 123 2.28 -8.35 -9.92
N HIS A 124 1.94 -7.22 -10.51
CA HIS A 124 2.87 -6.23 -11.03
C HIS A 124 2.69 -4.91 -10.26
N LEU A 125 3.80 -4.27 -9.88
CA LEU A 125 3.74 -2.95 -9.28
C LEU A 125 3.73 -1.90 -10.39
N GLN A 126 2.75 -1.00 -10.38
CA GLN A 126 2.67 0.16 -11.26
C GLN A 126 2.67 1.42 -10.43
N VAL A 127 3.25 2.48 -10.96
CA VAL A 127 3.12 3.82 -10.39
C VAL A 127 2.04 4.56 -11.17
N ASN A 128 1.12 5.20 -10.46
CA ASN A 128 0.12 6.08 -11.06
C ASN A 128 -0.08 7.28 -10.13
N LEU A 129 0.09 8.50 -10.66
CA LEU A 129 -0.10 9.76 -9.93
C LEU A 129 0.69 9.84 -8.61
N GLY A 130 1.92 9.32 -8.59
CA GLY A 130 2.76 9.28 -7.39
C GLY A 130 2.42 8.18 -6.37
N PHE A 131 1.57 7.23 -6.73
CA PHE A 131 1.20 6.10 -5.87
C PHE A 131 1.52 4.76 -6.48
N PHE A 132 1.90 3.81 -5.64
CA PHE A 132 2.06 2.42 -5.99
C PHE A 132 0.70 1.72 -6.04
N LEU A 133 0.40 1.16 -7.20
CA LEU A 133 -0.74 0.31 -7.51
C LEU A 133 -0.25 -1.09 -7.85
N LEU A 134 -1.09 -2.07 -7.58
CA LEU A 134 -0.82 -3.46 -7.92
C LEU A 134 -1.80 -3.91 -8.99
N THR A 135 -1.31 -4.51 -10.07
CA THR A 135 -2.13 -5.09 -11.14
C THR A 135 -1.86 -6.57 -11.31
N THR A 136 -2.84 -7.33 -11.80
CA THR A 136 -2.74 -8.79 -11.97
C THR A 136 -1.94 -9.14 -13.22
N ARG A 137 -1.03 -10.11 -13.12
CA ARG A 137 -0.28 -10.67 -14.26
C ARG A 137 -1.02 -11.85 -14.89
N GLY A 138 -1.90 -11.57 -15.85
CA GLY A 138 -2.48 -12.56 -16.78
C GLY A 138 -3.25 -13.74 -16.18
N SER A 139 -3.39 -13.84 -14.86
CA SER A 139 -4.11 -14.92 -14.18
C SER A 139 -5.61 -14.63 -14.10
N LYS A 140 -6.42 -15.70 -13.98
CA LYS A 140 -7.83 -15.56 -13.55
C LYS A 140 -7.88 -14.74 -12.27
N ARG A 141 -8.95 -13.94 -12.09
CA ARG A 141 -9.10 -13.01 -10.96
C ARG A 141 -8.89 -13.78 -9.65
N LEU A 142 -7.80 -13.46 -8.94
CA LEU A 142 -7.52 -14.00 -7.60
C LEU A 142 -8.51 -13.47 -6.56
N LEU A 143 -9.06 -12.28 -6.82
CA LEU A 143 -10.11 -11.65 -6.01
C LEU A 143 -11.47 -11.97 -6.64
N ILE A 144 -12.37 -12.57 -5.87
CA ILE A 144 -13.78 -12.69 -6.23
C ILE A 144 -14.42 -11.34 -5.91
N ASN A 145 -14.95 -10.64 -6.92
CA ASN A 145 -15.55 -9.29 -6.79
C ASN A 145 -14.63 -8.24 -6.11
N PRO A 146 -13.43 -7.96 -6.63
CA PRO A 146 -12.55 -6.96 -6.03
C PRO A 146 -13.23 -5.59 -6.02
N THR A 147 -13.05 -4.84 -4.93
CA THR A 147 -13.30 -3.40 -4.89
C THR A 147 -12.55 -2.76 -6.06
N LYS A 148 -13.30 -2.15 -6.99
CA LYS A 148 -12.73 -1.65 -8.25
C LYS A 148 -11.92 -0.37 -8.04
N SER A 149 -12.32 0.45 -7.07
CA SER A 149 -11.71 1.74 -6.75
C SER A 149 -12.10 2.19 -5.34
N TYR A 150 -11.21 2.94 -4.72
CA TYR A 150 -11.54 3.79 -3.57
C TYR A 150 -11.68 5.21 -4.09
N HIS A 151 -12.82 5.85 -3.83
CA HIS A 151 -13.04 7.25 -4.21
C HIS A 151 -12.61 8.17 -3.07
N ASP A 152 -12.01 9.30 -3.41
CA ASP A 152 -11.60 10.37 -2.47
C ASP A 152 -10.64 9.95 -1.33
N TRP A 153 -10.08 8.74 -1.37
CA TRP A 153 -9.22 8.19 -0.31
C TRP A 153 -8.00 9.05 0.01
N LYS A 154 -7.47 9.78 -0.98
CA LYS A 154 -6.29 10.64 -0.82
C LYS A 154 -6.51 11.77 0.19
N GLY A 155 -7.76 12.19 0.43
CA GLY A 155 -8.12 13.19 1.44
C GLY A 155 -8.44 12.58 2.82
N LYS A 156 -8.45 11.25 2.95
CA LYS A 156 -8.78 10.54 4.18
C LYS A 156 -7.51 9.98 4.81
N PHE A 157 -6.75 10.83 5.49
CA PHE A 157 -5.48 10.44 6.09
C PHE A 157 -5.35 10.97 7.51
N PHE A 158 -4.40 10.39 8.25
CA PHE A 158 -3.95 10.85 9.55
C PHE A 158 -2.45 10.61 9.71
N PHE A 159 -1.86 11.22 10.73
CA PHE A 159 -0.44 11.05 11.05
C PHE A 159 -0.28 10.12 12.24
N ILE A 160 0.78 9.32 12.24
CA ILE A 160 1.15 8.46 13.36
C ILE A 160 2.67 8.40 13.46
N ARG A 161 3.23 8.10 14.64
CA ARG A 161 4.68 7.94 14.78
C ARG A 161 5.23 6.89 13.81
N ARG A 162 6.36 7.20 13.18
CA ARG A 162 7.03 6.32 12.22
C ARG A 162 7.41 4.99 12.85
N GLU A 163 7.88 5.01 14.09
CA GLU A 163 8.39 3.82 14.80
C GLU A 163 7.34 2.72 15.02
N VAL A 164 6.06 3.08 14.91
CA VAL A 164 4.94 2.13 15.01
C VAL A 164 4.99 1.09 13.88
N ILE A 165 5.52 1.49 12.72
CA ILE A 165 5.81 0.58 11.62
C ILE A 165 7.29 0.21 11.74
N THR A 166 7.57 -0.95 12.33
CA THR A 166 8.92 -1.41 12.68
C THR A 166 9.74 -1.88 11.47
N VAL A 167 9.64 -1.16 10.36
CA VAL A 167 10.31 -1.45 9.09
C VAL A 167 10.95 -0.15 8.63
N THR A 168 12.22 -0.21 8.22
CA THR A 168 12.86 0.93 7.57
C THR A 168 12.15 1.19 6.24
N MET A 169 11.53 2.37 6.13
CA MET A 169 10.81 2.79 4.93
C MET A 169 11.57 3.94 4.27
N GLU A 170 12.08 3.70 3.06
CA GLU A 170 12.65 4.73 2.22
C GLU A 170 11.53 5.35 1.36
N PHE A 171 11.52 6.67 1.24
CA PHE A 171 10.63 7.32 0.31
C PHE A 171 11.16 7.07 -1.11
N CYS A 172 10.36 6.43 -1.96
CA CYS A 172 10.80 6.11 -3.31
C CYS A 172 10.80 7.41 -4.13
N GLU A 173 11.98 7.87 -4.55
CA GLU A 173 12.07 8.68 -5.76
C GLU A 173 11.57 7.79 -6.90
N PHE A 174 10.62 8.24 -7.72
CA PHE A 174 9.93 7.39 -8.70
C PHE A 174 10.89 6.91 -9.80
N VAL A 175 11.71 5.92 -9.50
CA VAL A 175 12.57 5.24 -10.45
C VAL A 175 11.72 4.16 -11.12
N PRO A 176 11.73 4.05 -12.47
CA PRO A 176 11.01 2.99 -13.17
C PRO A 176 11.44 1.61 -12.63
N ILE A 177 10.51 0.89 -11.99
CA ILE A 177 10.79 -0.47 -11.52
C ILE A 177 10.89 -1.38 -12.73
N PRO A 178 12.04 -2.03 -12.97
CA PRO A 178 12.21 -2.87 -14.16
C PRO A 178 11.18 -3.99 -14.16
N LYS A 179 10.39 -4.07 -15.24
CA LYS A 179 9.52 -5.21 -15.51
C LYS A 179 10.36 -6.44 -15.77
N LYS A 180 10.71 -7.21 -14.73
CA LYS A 180 11.23 -8.56 -14.97
C LYS A 180 10.05 -9.42 -15.42
N ASN A 181 10.00 -9.74 -16.71
CA ASN A 181 9.11 -10.75 -17.28
C ASN A 181 9.48 -12.11 -16.67
N LEU A 182 8.90 -12.43 -15.51
CA LEU A 182 8.95 -13.78 -15.00
C LEU A 182 8.08 -14.59 -15.96
N LYS A 183 8.70 -15.53 -16.69
CA LYS A 183 7.95 -16.47 -17.51
C LYS A 183 6.95 -17.17 -16.59
N ILE A 184 5.66 -16.96 -16.85
CA ILE A 184 4.62 -17.75 -16.21
C ILE A 184 4.95 -19.20 -16.56
N PRO A 185 5.14 -20.11 -15.58
CA PRO A 185 5.33 -21.52 -15.88
C PRO A 185 4.13 -21.96 -16.73
N LYS A 186 4.38 -22.33 -17.98
CA LYS A 186 3.36 -22.97 -18.80
C LYS A 186 3.11 -24.32 -18.15
N GLY A 187 2.02 -24.43 -17.39
CA GLY A 187 1.51 -25.71 -16.93
C GLY A 187 1.12 -26.53 -18.16
N VAL A 188 1.77 -27.68 -18.29
CA VAL A 188 1.29 -28.81 -19.10
C VAL A 188 -0.14 -29.09 -18.64
N ALA A 189 -1.08 -28.99 -19.57
CA ALA A 189 -2.47 -29.38 -19.35
C ALA A 189 -2.58 -30.87 -19.04
#